data_AF-A0A3B9XF08-F1
#
_entry.id   AF-A0A3B9XF08-F1
#
_cell.length_a   1.000
_cell.length_b   1.000
_cell.length_c   1.000
_cell.angle_alpha   90.00
_cell.angle_beta   90.00
_cell.angle_gamma   90.00
#
_symmetry.space_group_name_H-M   'P 1'
#
loop_
_entity.id
_entity.type
_entity.pdbx_description
1 polymer ?
#
loop_
_entity_poly.entity_id
_entity_poly.type
_entity_poly.pdbx_seq_one_letter_code
_entity_poly.pdbx_strand_id
1 'polypeptide(L)'
;MFESIFGMSVMIGPALGPVLGGYLTDEYGWRSIFNINLPLGLLALFIGLAVIQNREKSEEEIKHESKNRSLDVVGLALLILGVGCLQFVLERGEADDWFSSTTILINSAIAVVCLPSFIWWELKAKNPIFNVRLFKEAIVVSGVGLMGFLGFFLYALVFLLPVFVQRTYGFTATQTGLLFIPGSVLTAMMMPVVGKLMGIP
;
A
#
# COMPACT_ATOMS: atom_id res chain seq x y z
N MET A 1 22.10 6.88 -0.58
CA MET A 1 21.94 7.30 -2.00
C MET A 1 20.93 6.47 -2.79
N PHE A 2 21.10 5.14 -2.96
CA PHE A 2 20.09 4.31 -3.67
C PHE A 2 18.70 4.33 -3.01
N GLU A 3 18.62 4.20 -1.69
CA GLU A 3 17.33 4.29 -0.97
C GLU A 3 16.70 5.68 -1.07
N SER A 4 17.51 6.75 -1.14
CA SER A 4 17.04 8.13 -1.32
C SER A 4 16.51 8.37 -2.74
N ILE A 5 17.15 7.79 -3.76
CA ILE A 5 16.68 7.83 -5.16
C ILE A 5 15.40 7.01 -5.33
N PHE A 6 15.33 5.86 -4.67
CA PHE A 6 14.13 5.03 -4.62
C PHE A 6 12.97 5.78 -3.92
N GLY A 7 13.22 6.38 -2.76
CA GLY A 7 12.25 7.19 -2.03
C GLY A 7 11.75 8.39 -2.84
N MET A 8 12.63 9.09 -3.56
CA MET A 8 12.23 10.16 -4.48
C MET A 8 11.34 9.64 -5.62
N SER A 9 11.66 8.48 -6.20
CA SER A 9 10.87 7.87 -7.27
C SER A 9 9.46 7.48 -6.80
N VAL A 10 9.35 6.96 -5.58
CA VAL A 10 8.06 6.57 -4.96
C VAL A 10 7.17 7.80 -4.71
N MET A 11 7.74 8.98 -4.49
CA MET A 11 6.98 10.22 -4.26
C MET A 11 6.49 10.91 -5.53
N ILE A 12 7.19 10.73 -6.66
CA ILE A 12 6.79 11.31 -7.94
C ILE A 12 5.43 10.76 -8.40
N GLY A 13 5.15 9.49 -8.11
CA GLY A 13 3.88 8.83 -8.46
C GLY A 13 2.65 9.54 -7.86
N PRO A 14 2.52 9.65 -6.53
CA PRO A 14 1.40 10.35 -5.89
C PRO A 14 1.32 11.85 -6.23
N ALA A 15 2.44 12.49 -6.57
CA ALA A 15 2.47 13.89 -6.95
C ALA A 15 1.89 14.15 -8.36
N LEU A 16 2.29 13.33 -9.33
CA LEU A 16 1.89 13.48 -10.73
C LEU A 16 0.59 12.74 -11.05
N GLY A 17 0.28 11.67 -10.32
CA GLY A 17 -0.85 10.79 -10.55
C GLY A 17 -2.20 11.51 -10.57
N PRO A 18 -2.59 12.27 -9.52
CA PRO A 18 -3.86 12.98 -9.48
C PRO A 18 -4.00 14.04 -10.59
N VAL A 19 -2.90 14.69 -10.97
CA VAL A 19 -2.89 15.75 -11.98
C VAL A 19 -3.07 15.17 -13.37
N LEU A 20 -2.24 14.18 -13.73
CA LEU A 20 -2.31 13.50 -15.01
C LEU A 20 -3.62 12.73 -15.14
N GLY A 21 -4.04 12.04 -14.08
CA GLY A 21 -5.31 11.33 -14.02
C GLY A 21 -6.51 12.26 -14.16
N GLY A 22 -6.49 13.43 -13.51
CA GLY A 22 -7.52 14.45 -13.63
C GLY A 22 -7.62 14.99 -15.06
N TYR A 23 -6.49 15.40 -15.64
CA TYR A 23 -6.43 15.89 -17.01
C TYR A 23 -6.92 14.86 -18.04
N LEU A 24 -6.45 13.63 -17.92
CA LEU A 24 -6.86 12.52 -18.78
C LEU A 24 -8.36 12.21 -18.66
N THR A 25 -8.89 12.27 -17.45
CA THR A 25 -10.31 12.01 -17.20
C THR A 25 -11.21 13.07 -17.81
N ASP A 26 -10.81 14.35 -17.72
CA ASP A 26 -11.61 15.47 -18.26
C ASP A 26 -11.60 15.50 -19.79
N GLU A 27 -10.44 15.29 -20.44
CA GLU A 27 -10.28 15.40 -21.91
C GLU A 27 -10.62 14.11 -22.66
N TYR A 28 -10.16 12.96 -22.16
CA TYR A 28 -10.23 11.66 -22.86
C TYR A 28 -11.19 10.67 -22.19
N GLY A 29 -11.90 11.12 -21.14
CA GLY A 29 -12.81 10.30 -20.36
C GLY A 29 -12.09 9.35 -19.40
N TRP A 30 -12.84 8.80 -18.44
CA TRP A 30 -12.29 7.98 -17.36
C TRP A 30 -11.47 6.77 -17.82
N ARG A 31 -11.77 6.18 -18.99
CA ARG A 31 -11.03 4.99 -19.50
C ARG A 31 -9.56 5.28 -19.77
N SER A 32 -9.21 6.52 -20.07
CA SER A 32 -7.85 6.93 -20.42
C SER A 32 -6.85 6.71 -19.27
N ILE A 33 -7.29 6.82 -18.01
CA ILE A 33 -6.44 6.60 -16.83
C ILE A 33 -5.99 5.14 -16.69
N PHE A 34 -6.73 4.19 -17.28
CA PHE A 34 -6.33 2.80 -17.35
C PHE A 34 -5.43 2.55 -18.56
N ASN A 35 -5.74 3.20 -19.69
CA ASN A 35 -4.96 3.05 -20.92
C ASN A 35 -3.52 3.56 -20.78
N ILE A 36 -3.25 4.57 -19.96
CA ILE A 36 -1.88 5.08 -19.72
C ILE A 36 -1.01 4.09 -18.91
N ASN A 37 -1.62 3.27 -18.05
CA ASN A 37 -0.88 2.27 -17.29
C ASN A 37 -0.31 1.16 -18.17
N LEU A 38 -0.99 0.84 -19.29
CA LEU A 38 -0.55 -0.21 -20.21
C LEU A 38 0.81 0.09 -20.88
N PRO A 39 1.04 1.23 -21.56
CA PRO A 39 2.34 1.55 -22.14
C PRO A 39 3.42 1.75 -21.08
N LEU A 40 3.10 2.34 -19.93
CA LEU A 40 4.04 2.49 -18.82
C LEU A 40 4.46 1.13 -18.23
N GLY A 41 3.51 0.22 -18.04
CA GLY A 41 3.75 -1.13 -17.56
C GLY A 41 4.57 -1.97 -18.55
N LEU A 42 4.27 -1.86 -19.85
CA LEU A 42 5.07 -2.49 -20.90
C LEU A 42 6.50 -1.93 -20.92
N LEU A 43 6.66 -0.60 -20.83
CA LEU A 43 7.97 0.03 -20.77
C LEU A 43 8.77 -0.45 -19.55
N ALA A 44 8.15 -0.47 -18.37
CA ALA A 44 8.77 -0.97 -17.15
C ALA A 44 9.16 -2.46 -17.28
N LEU A 45 8.32 -3.28 -17.93
CA LEU A 45 8.62 -4.67 -18.22
C LEU A 45 9.80 -4.82 -19.19
N PHE A 46 9.85 -4.03 -20.27
CA PHE A 46 10.96 -4.06 -21.23
C PHE A 46 12.27 -3.61 -20.59
N ILE A 47 12.25 -2.51 -19.83
CA ILE A 47 13.42 -2.02 -19.09
C ILE A 47 13.83 -3.08 -18.06
N GLY A 48 12.87 -3.67 -17.35
CA GLY A 48 13.12 -4.78 -16.42
C GLY A 48 13.81 -5.95 -17.11
N LEU A 49 13.30 -6.43 -18.24
CA LEU A 49 13.93 -7.53 -18.99
C LEU A 49 15.30 -7.17 -19.56
N ALA A 50 15.51 -5.91 -19.97
CA ALA A 50 16.79 -5.45 -20.53
C ALA A 50 17.85 -5.21 -19.45
N VAL A 51 17.45 -4.73 -18.26
CA VAL A 51 18.36 -4.38 -17.15
C VAL A 51 18.57 -5.56 -16.20
N ILE A 52 17.58 -6.42 -16.01
CA ILE A 52 17.67 -7.67 -15.22
C ILE A 52 18.31 -8.78 -16.07
N GLN A 53 19.26 -8.43 -16.95
CA GLN A 53 20.07 -9.42 -17.64
C GLN A 53 21.04 -10.06 -16.64
N ASN A 54 20.79 -11.35 -16.37
CA ASN A 54 21.68 -12.34 -15.77
C ASN A 54 22.59 -11.82 -14.64
N ARG A 55 22.01 -11.59 -13.46
CA ARG A 55 22.71 -12.03 -12.26
C ARG A 55 22.53 -13.55 -12.22
N GLU A 56 23.43 -14.29 -12.87
CA GLU A 56 23.57 -15.72 -12.65
C GLU A 56 23.85 -15.91 -11.15
N LYS A 57 22.77 -16.07 -10.36
CA LYS A 57 22.91 -16.63 -9.01
C LYS A 57 23.56 -17.98 -9.22
N SER A 58 24.73 -18.21 -8.62
CA SER A 58 25.34 -19.53 -8.70
C SER A 58 24.35 -20.57 -8.17
N GLU A 59 24.37 -21.78 -8.72
CA GLU A 59 23.49 -22.88 -8.26
C GLU A 59 23.61 -23.13 -6.74
N GLU A 60 24.73 -22.69 -6.14
CA GLU A 60 24.99 -22.74 -4.70
C GLU A 60 24.19 -21.68 -3.91
N GLU A 61 24.04 -20.45 -4.42
CA GLU A 61 23.19 -19.41 -3.79
C GLU A 61 21.71 -19.78 -3.81
N ILE A 62 21.24 -20.38 -4.91
CA ILE A 62 19.85 -20.85 -5.06
C ILE A 62 19.57 -22.02 -4.09
N LYS A 63 20.51 -22.96 -3.94
CA LYS A 63 20.39 -24.06 -2.98
C LYS A 63 20.48 -23.59 -1.52
N HIS A 64 21.31 -22.58 -1.21
CA HIS A 64 21.42 -22.05 0.16
C HIS A 64 20.18 -21.24 0.59
N GLU A 65 19.58 -20.45 -0.30
CA GLU A 65 18.33 -19.72 -0.02
C GLU A 65 17.12 -20.67 0.11
N SER A 66 17.03 -21.70 -0.73
CA SER A 66 15.91 -22.65 -0.74
C SER A 66 15.90 -23.55 0.51
N LYS A 67 17.08 -23.95 1.03
CA LYS A 67 17.17 -24.93 2.12
C LYS A 67 16.91 -24.35 3.51
N ASN A 68 16.97 -23.02 3.68
CA ASN A 68 16.86 -22.37 4.99
C ASN A 68 15.63 -21.45 5.18
N ARG A 69 14.80 -21.29 4.13
CA ARG A 69 13.60 -20.44 4.17
C ARG A 69 12.36 -21.31 3.99
N SER A 70 12.02 -22.11 5.02
CA SER A 70 10.71 -22.76 5.05
C SER A 70 9.66 -21.65 5.12
N LEU A 71 9.05 -21.32 3.98
CA LEU A 71 7.97 -20.33 3.92
C LEU A 71 6.86 -20.78 4.87
N ASP A 72 6.43 -19.92 5.79
CA ASP A 72 5.32 -20.23 6.67
C ASP A 72 4.00 -20.10 5.89
N VAL A 73 3.69 -21.13 5.11
CA VAL A 73 2.49 -21.18 4.25
C VAL A 73 1.22 -21.05 5.09
N VAL A 74 1.21 -21.60 6.31
CA VAL A 74 0.06 -21.56 7.21
C VAL A 74 -0.16 -20.15 7.74
N GLY A 75 0.90 -19.49 8.23
CA GLY A 75 0.85 -18.09 8.65
C GLY A 75 0.40 -17.18 7.50
N LEU A 76 0.95 -17.39 6.30
CA LEU A 76 0.57 -16.64 5.11
C LEU A 76 -0.91 -16.82 4.74
N ALA A 77 -1.41 -18.05 4.74
CA ALA A 77 -2.81 -18.34 4.42
C ALA A 77 -3.77 -17.71 5.45
N LEU A 78 -3.45 -17.80 6.74
CA LEU A 78 -4.23 -17.18 7.80
C LEU A 78 -4.24 -15.65 7.70
N LEU A 79 -3.11 -15.04 7.34
CA LEU A 79 -3.01 -13.60 7.11
C LEU A 79 -3.86 -13.16 5.92
N ILE A 80 -3.73 -13.85 4.77
CA ILE A 80 -4.49 -13.53 3.55
C ILE A 80 -5.99 -13.65 3.80
N LEU A 81 -6.44 -14.76 4.41
CA LEU A 81 -7.86 -14.96 4.71
C LEU A 81 -8.37 -13.98 5.76
N GLY A 82 -7.62 -13.77 6.85
CA GLY A 82 -8.03 -12.88 7.92
C GLY A 82 -8.11 -11.42 7.48
N VAL A 83 -7.03 -10.89 6.91
CA VAL A 83 -6.97 -9.49 6.46
C VAL A 83 -7.84 -9.28 5.22
N GLY A 84 -7.85 -10.21 4.27
CA GLY A 84 -8.66 -10.11 3.05
C GLY A 84 -10.16 -10.10 3.34
N CYS A 85 -10.66 -11.02 4.19
CA CYS A 85 -12.06 -11.02 4.59
C CYS A 85 -12.42 -9.77 5.40
N LEU A 86 -11.54 -9.30 6.29
CA LEU A 86 -11.77 -8.07 7.04
C LEU A 86 -11.85 -6.85 6.11
N GLN A 87 -10.92 -6.74 5.15
CA GLN A 87 -10.92 -5.67 4.15
C GLN A 87 -12.23 -5.68 3.35
N PHE A 88 -12.67 -6.86 2.89
CA PHE A 88 -13.93 -6.99 2.16
C PHE A 88 -15.13 -6.50 2.97
N VAL A 89 -15.21 -6.88 4.25
CA VAL A 89 -16.28 -6.42 5.17
C VAL A 89 -16.25 -4.91 5.34
N LEU A 90 -15.08 -4.29 5.45
CA LEU A 90 -14.96 -2.85 5.64
C LEU A 90 -15.26 -2.06 4.35
N GLU A 91 -14.89 -2.59 3.19
CA GLU A 91 -15.11 -1.94 1.89
C GLU A 91 -16.55 -2.06 1.40
N ARG A 92 -17.16 -3.24 1.54
CA ARG A 92 -18.54 -3.50 1.08
C ARG A 92 -19.58 -3.48 2.17
N GLY A 93 -19.17 -3.27 3.41
CA GLY A 93 -20.06 -3.22 4.58
C GLY A 93 -21.28 -2.35 4.34
N GLU A 94 -21.06 -1.11 3.94
CA GLU A 94 -22.14 -0.15 3.71
C GLU A 94 -22.98 -0.49 2.47
N ALA A 95 -22.34 -0.92 1.37
CA ALA A 95 -23.03 -1.21 0.12
C ALA A 95 -23.93 -2.47 0.17
N ASP A 96 -23.56 -3.46 0.99
CA ASP A 96 -24.27 -4.76 1.10
C ASP A 96 -25.08 -4.85 2.43
N ASP A 97 -25.55 -3.73 2.99
CA ASP A 97 -26.38 -3.66 4.22
C ASP A 97 -25.76 -4.32 5.48
N TRP A 98 -24.44 -4.27 5.60
CA TRP A 98 -23.66 -4.73 6.74
C TRP A 98 -23.99 -6.18 7.13
N PHE A 99 -24.30 -6.40 8.41
CA PHE A 99 -24.56 -7.74 8.97
C PHE A 99 -25.91 -8.33 8.52
N SER A 100 -26.69 -7.61 7.72
CA SER A 100 -27.88 -8.17 7.06
C SER A 100 -27.51 -9.08 5.90
N SER A 101 -26.34 -8.87 5.28
CA SER A 101 -25.84 -9.74 4.22
C SER A 101 -25.16 -10.99 4.77
N THR A 102 -25.61 -12.15 4.32
CA THR A 102 -24.99 -13.45 4.65
C THR A 102 -23.52 -13.49 4.24
N THR A 103 -23.15 -12.83 3.15
CA THR A 103 -21.76 -12.77 2.68
C THR A 103 -20.89 -11.97 3.64
N ILE A 104 -21.35 -10.83 4.15
CA ILE A 104 -20.61 -10.03 5.14
C ILE A 104 -20.48 -10.80 6.45
N LEU A 105 -21.54 -11.49 6.88
CA LEU A 105 -21.54 -12.27 8.10
C LEU A 105 -20.53 -13.44 8.03
N ILE A 106 -20.46 -14.16 6.91
CA ILE A 106 -19.48 -15.22 6.67
C ILE A 106 -18.05 -14.64 6.67
N ASN A 107 -17.80 -13.56 5.95
CA ASN A 107 -16.46 -12.95 5.90
C ASN A 107 -16.04 -12.40 7.28
N SER A 108 -16.97 -11.83 8.04
CA SER A 108 -16.73 -11.38 9.41
C SER A 108 -16.35 -12.54 10.32
N ALA A 109 -17.07 -13.67 10.23
CA ALA A 109 -16.75 -14.87 10.98
C ALA A 109 -15.37 -15.44 10.61
N ILE A 110 -15.04 -15.49 9.32
CA ILE A 110 -13.71 -15.94 8.85
C ILE A 110 -12.63 -15.02 9.40
N ALA A 111 -12.79 -13.70 9.31
CA ALA A 111 -11.81 -12.74 9.84
C ALA A 111 -11.60 -12.90 11.36
N VAL A 112 -12.70 -13.05 12.12
CA VAL A 112 -12.67 -13.23 13.58
C VAL A 112 -12.00 -14.54 13.99
N VAL A 113 -12.05 -15.59 13.16
CA VAL A 113 -11.36 -16.86 13.45
C VAL A 113 -9.91 -16.83 12.96
N CYS A 114 -9.65 -16.35 11.75
CA CYS A 114 -8.34 -16.37 11.12
C CYS A 114 -7.35 -15.41 11.76
N LEU A 115 -7.76 -14.20 12.17
CA LEU A 115 -6.83 -13.21 12.75
C LEU A 115 -6.28 -13.64 14.13
N PRO A 116 -7.10 -14.08 15.11
CA PRO A 116 -6.58 -14.63 16.36
C PRO A 116 -5.77 -15.91 16.14
N SER A 117 -6.19 -16.76 15.20
CA SER A 117 -5.47 -17.99 14.85
C SER A 117 -4.11 -17.67 14.22
N PHE A 118 -4.01 -16.61 13.40
CA PHE A 118 -2.77 -16.08 12.86
C PHE A 118 -1.82 -15.62 13.97
N ILE A 119 -2.32 -14.80 14.91
CA ILE A 119 -1.52 -14.31 16.04
C ILE A 119 -1.00 -15.48 16.88
N TRP A 120 -1.86 -16.45 17.17
CA TRP A 120 -1.47 -17.65 17.92
C TRP A 120 -0.45 -18.51 17.19
N TRP A 121 -0.59 -18.65 15.87
CA TRP A 121 0.33 -19.39 15.02
C TRP A 121 1.70 -18.72 14.94
N GLU A 122 1.76 -17.41 14.68
CA GLU A 122 3.00 -16.61 14.63
C GLU A 122 3.77 -16.63 15.95
N LEU A 123 3.08 -16.76 17.10
CA LEU A 123 3.75 -16.92 18.40
C LEU A 123 4.50 -18.26 18.53
N LYS A 124 4.02 -19.31 17.86
CA LYS A 124 4.53 -20.69 17.93
C LYS A 124 5.39 -21.10 16.74
N ALA A 125 5.25 -20.44 15.60
CA ALA A 125 5.97 -20.78 14.37
C ALA A 125 7.49 -20.70 14.59
N LYS A 126 8.24 -21.64 14.00
CA LYS A 126 9.71 -21.65 14.06
C LYS A 126 10.34 -20.55 13.20
N ASN A 127 9.66 -20.20 12.10
CA ASN A 127 10.06 -19.15 11.15
C ASN A 127 8.85 -18.22 10.91
N PRO A 128 8.50 -17.36 11.89
CA PRO A 128 7.35 -16.45 11.78
C PRO A 128 7.51 -15.49 10.61
N ILE A 129 6.44 -15.24 9.85
CA ILE A 129 6.43 -14.19 8.82
C ILE A 129 6.38 -12.82 9.49
N PHE A 130 5.72 -12.74 10.64
CA PHE A 130 5.52 -11.50 11.36
C PHE A 130 5.87 -11.66 12.84
N ASN A 131 6.91 -10.97 13.29
CA ASN A 131 7.36 -11.07 14.68
C ASN A 131 6.44 -10.28 15.63
N VAL A 132 5.29 -10.88 15.97
CA VAL A 132 4.29 -10.35 16.91
C VAL A 132 4.86 -10.03 18.30
N ARG A 133 6.03 -10.57 18.66
CA ARG A 133 6.68 -10.31 19.95
C ARG A 133 7.19 -8.87 20.06
N LEU A 134 7.41 -8.18 18.94
CA LEU A 134 7.81 -6.76 18.91
C LEU A 134 6.75 -5.84 19.53
N PHE A 135 5.47 -6.21 19.50
CA PHE A 135 4.40 -5.44 20.14
C PHE A 135 4.47 -5.44 21.68
N LYS A 136 5.42 -6.16 22.28
CA LYS A 136 5.72 -6.02 23.71
C LYS A 136 6.49 -4.73 24.02
N GLU A 137 7.18 -4.16 23.03
CA GLU A 137 7.94 -2.94 23.21
C GLU A 137 7.04 -1.72 23.00
N ALA A 138 6.99 -0.83 24.00
CA ALA A 138 6.16 0.37 23.95
C ALA A 138 6.50 1.29 22.77
N ILE A 139 7.76 1.30 22.32
CA ILE A 139 8.22 2.06 21.14
C ILE A 139 7.58 1.53 19.85
N VAL A 140 7.45 0.21 19.72
CA VAL A 140 6.80 -0.41 18.54
C VAL A 140 5.32 -0.12 18.56
N VAL A 141 4.65 -0.28 19.71
CA VAL A 141 3.21 -0.01 19.84
C VAL A 141 2.90 1.46 19.56
N SER A 142 3.68 2.39 20.10
CA SER A 142 3.48 3.82 19.87
C SER A 142 3.77 4.21 18.41
N GLY A 143 4.82 3.64 17.82
CA GLY A 143 5.15 3.85 16.40
C GLY A 143 4.06 3.34 15.46
N VAL A 144 3.58 2.11 15.67
CA VAL A 144 2.47 1.52 14.89
C VAL A 144 1.19 2.32 15.10
N GLY A 145 0.89 2.72 16.33
CA GLY A 145 -0.27 3.57 16.62
C GLY A 145 -0.22 4.90 15.87
N LEU A 146 0.91 5.61 15.95
CA LEU A 146 1.10 6.89 15.27
C LEU A 146 1.02 6.76 13.75
N MET A 147 1.65 5.73 13.17
CA MET A 147 1.55 5.44 11.74
C MET A 147 0.14 5.04 11.31
N GLY A 148 -0.57 4.28 12.15
CA GLY A 148 -1.97 3.91 11.93
C GLY A 148 -2.89 5.13 11.91
N PHE A 149 -2.75 6.03 12.89
CA PHE A 149 -3.50 7.28 12.93
C PHE A 149 -3.16 8.18 11.73
N LEU A 150 -1.87 8.37 11.43
CA LEU A 150 -1.43 9.15 10.28
C LEU A 150 -2.03 8.59 8.98
N GLY A 151 -1.94 7.26 8.78
CA GLY A 151 -2.50 6.58 7.63
C GLY A 151 -4.01 6.77 7.53
N PHE A 152 -4.75 6.57 8.62
CA PHE A 152 -6.20 6.77 8.67
C PHE A 152 -6.62 8.16 8.19
N PHE A 153 -6.02 9.21 8.76
CA PHE A 153 -6.32 10.59 8.36
C PHE A 153 -5.90 10.86 6.91
N LEU A 154 -4.71 10.43 6.52
CA LEU A 154 -4.18 10.64 5.17
C LEU A 154 -5.09 10.02 4.11
N TYR A 155 -5.46 8.75 4.25
CA TYR A 155 -6.33 8.08 3.28
C TYR A 155 -7.76 8.62 3.32
N ALA A 156 -8.29 8.96 4.50
CA ALA A 156 -9.59 9.61 4.61
C ALA A 156 -9.61 10.96 3.87
N LEU A 157 -8.56 11.79 4.03
CA LEU A 157 -8.43 13.07 3.32
C LEU A 157 -8.29 12.90 1.80
N VAL A 158 -7.44 11.96 1.36
CA VAL A 158 -7.22 11.69 -0.07
C VAL A 158 -8.51 11.27 -0.78
N PHE A 159 -9.41 10.57 -0.09
CA PHE A 159 -10.72 10.19 -0.63
C PHE A 159 -11.77 11.30 -0.48
N LEU A 160 -11.90 11.88 0.72
CA LEU A 160 -12.98 12.80 1.06
C LEU A 160 -12.82 14.16 0.36
N LEU A 161 -11.59 14.66 0.23
CA LEU A 161 -11.33 15.97 -0.37
C LEU A 161 -11.81 16.05 -1.82
N PRO A 162 -11.46 15.11 -2.73
CA PRO A 162 -12.01 15.08 -4.08
C PRO A 162 -13.54 15.05 -4.11
N VAL A 163 -14.15 14.17 -3.33
CA VAL A 163 -15.61 14.03 -3.30
C VAL A 163 -16.27 15.33 -2.83
N PHE A 164 -15.72 15.98 -1.82
CA PHE A 164 -16.22 17.24 -1.28
C PHE A 164 -16.12 18.38 -2.29
N VAL A 165 -14.94 18.63 -2.88
CA VAL A 165 -14.76 19.75 -3.82
C VAL A 165 -15.51 19.54 -5.13
N GLN A 166 -15.62 18.30 -5.61
CA GLN A 166 -16.38 18.01 -6.82
C GLN A 166 -17.89 18.13 -6.58
N ARG A 167 -18.42 17.61 -5.46
CA ARG A 167 -19.87 17.67 -5.17
C ARG A 167 -20.35 19.05 -4.73
N THR A 168 -19.58 19.76 -3.91
CA THR A 168 -20.01 21.03 -3.31
C THR A 168 -19.60 22.23 -4.15
N TYR A 169 -18.37 22.23 -4.69
CA TYR A 169 -17.84 23.36 -5.46
C TYR A 169 -17.88 23.14 -6.98
N GLY A 170 -18.29 21.96 -7.44
CA GLY A 170 -18.39 21.65 -8.87
C GLY A 170 -17.04 21.59 -9.59
N PHE A 171 -15.96 21.31 -8.86
CA PHE A 171 -14.62 21.25 -9.45
C PHE A 171 -14.52 20.12 -10.49
N THR A 172 -13.77 20.38 -11.56
CA THR A 172 -13.38 19.36 -12.54
C THR A 172 -12.35 18.39 -11.95
N ALA A 173 -12.11 17.25 -12.61
CA ALA A 173 -11.13 16.27 -12.12
C ALA A 173 -9.71 16.86 -12.11
N THR A 174 -9.37 17.68 -13.11
CA THR A 174 -8.09 18.38 -13.22
C THR A 174 -7.90 19.38 -12.07
N GLN A 175 -8.90 20.20 -11.78
CA GLN A 175 -8.84 21.17 -10.68
C GLN A 175 -8.67 20.47 -9.32
N THR A 176 -9.36 19.34 -9.14
CA THR A 176 -9.24 18.52 -7.94
C THR A 176 -7.84 17.92 -7.82
N GLY A 177 -7.28 17.39 -8.91
CA GLY A 177 -5.91 16.87 -8.96
C GLY A 177 -4.87 17.93 -8.63
N LEU A 178 -5.09 19.17 -9.08
CA LEU A 178 -4.21 20.30 -8.81
C LEU A 178 -4.08 20.62 -7.31
N LEU A 179 -5.11 20.36 -6.51
CA LEU A 179 -5.09 20.59 -5.06
C LEU A 179 -4.09 19.70 -4.32
N PHE A 180 -3.70 18.56 -4.90
CA PHE A 180 -2.70 17.66 -4.30
C PHE A 180 -1.26 18.12 -4.58
N ILE A 181 -1.01 18.89 -5.63
CA ILE A 181 0.35 19.33 -6.02
C ILE A 181 1.07 20.07 -4.89
N PRO A 182 0.48 21.11 -4.24
CA PRO A 182 1.19 21.85 -3.20
C PRO A 182 1.63 20.94 -2.04
N GLY A 183 0.77 19.99 -1.65
CA GLY A 183 1.09 19.00 -0.63
C GLY A 183 2.28 18.12 -1.03
N SER A 184 2.25 17.56 -2.24
CA SER A 184 3.33 16.71 -2.75
C SER A 184 4.65 17.46 -2.93
N VAL A 185 4.61 18.70 -3.42
CA VAL A 185 5.81 19.55 -3.57
C VAL A 185 6.40 19.86 -2.20
N LEU A 186 5.57 20.24 -1.22
CA LEU A 186 6.03 20.50 0.13
C LEU A 186 6.67 19.26 0.77
N THR A 187 6.05 18.08 0.61
CA THR A 187 6.62 16.81 1.09
C THR A 187 7.95 16.51 0.42
N ALA A 188 8.06 16.67 -0.91
CA ALA A 188 9.30 16.46 -1.64
C ALA A 188 10.42 17.42 -1.19
N MET A 189 10.11 18.68 -0.92
CA MET A 189 11.06 19.66 -0.40
C MET A 189 11.47 19.39 1.05
N MET A 190 10.56 18.85 1.87
CA MET A 190 10.83 18.53 3.27
C MET A 190 11.64 17.24 3.44
N MET A 191 11.59 16.30 2.49
CA MET A 191 12.33 15.03 2.58
C MET A 191 13.86 15.19 2.78
N PRO A 192 14.58 16.01 1.99
CA PRO A 192 16.00 16.27 2.23
C PRO A 192 16.27 16.91 3.60
N VAL A 193 15.36 17.75 4.09
CA VAL A 193 15.49 18.42 5.39
C VAL A 193 15.37 17.40 6.52
N VAL A 194 14.36 16.53 6.45
CA VAL A 194 14.16 15.44 7.43
C VAL A 194 15.31 14.44 7.38
N GLY A 195 15.78 14.06 6.18
CA GLY A 195 16.93 13.16 6.03
C GLY A 195 18.19 13.71 6.71
N LYS A 196 18.48 15.01 6.54
CA LYS A 196 19.59 15.69 7.24
C LYS A 196 19.38 15.73 8.75
N LEU A 197 18.16 15.98 9.23
CA LEU A 197 17.84 16.03 10.67
C LEU A 197 17.96 14.66 11.35
N MET A 198 17.63 13.58 10.65
CA MET A 198 17.72 12.21 11.17
C MET A 198 19.14 11.62 11.09
N GLY A 199 20.10 12.34 10.50
CA GLY A 199 21.50 11.88 10.37
C GLY A 199 21.68 10.68 9.45
N ILE A 200 20.73 10.43 8.54
CA ILE A 200 20.85 9.38 7.52
C ILE A 200 21.69 9.95 6.37
N PRO A 201 22.88 9.39 6.07
CA PRO A 201 23.77 9.90 5.02
C PRO A 201 23.20 9.76 3.60
#